data_AF-A0A6A4HYD0-F1
#
_entry.id   AF-A0A6A4HYD0-F1
#
_cell.length_a   1.000
_cell.length_b   1.000
_cell.length_c   1.000
_cell.angle_alpha   90.00
_cell.angle_beta   90.00
_cell.angle_gamma   90.00
#
_symmetry.space_group_name_H-M   'P 1'
#
loop_
_entity.id
_entity.type
_entity.pdbx_description
1 polymer ?
#
loop_
_entity_poly.entity_id
_entity_poly.type
_entity_poly.pdbx_seq_one_letter_code
_entity_poly.pdbx_strand_id
1 'polypeptide(L)'
;MTPTPKQVRKAARTAINIFNEHGINCCLFGSLACHIYGMRNRDPEDVDLIILNNRGNDAESLKQILVDEDDNFFWVIHKIRAPHTKCCGTGSPGV
;
A
#
# COMPACT_ATOMS: atom_id res chain seq x y z
N MET A 1 13.07 -3.85 -10.11
CA MET A 1 12.35 -4.84 -10.93
C MET A 1 10.88 -4.52 -10.81
N THR A 2 10.21 -4.20 -11.92
CA THR A 2 8.78 -3.83 -11.90
C THR A 2 7.93 -5.11 -11.95
N PRO A 3 6.90 -5.27 -11.10
CA PRO A 3 6.05 -6.45 -11.13
C PRO A 3 5.24 -6.50 -12.42
N THR A 4 4.98 -7.72 -12.92
CA THR A 4 4.09 -7.90 -14.06
C THR A 4 2.62 -7.70 -13.65
N PRO A 5 1.72 -7.29 -14.55
CA PRO A 5 0.29 -7.17 -14.23
C PRO A 5 -0.34 -8.47 -13.70
N LYS A 6 0.21 -9.63 -14.11
CA LYS A 6 -0.22 -10.95 -13.59
C LYS A 6 0.17 -11.12 -12.11
N GLN A 7 1.35 -10.69 -11.70
CA GLN A 7 1.79 -10.72 -10.30
C GLN A 7 0.94 -9.78 -9.44
N VAL A 8 0.70 -8.56 -9.91
CA VAL A 8 -0.13 -7.58 -9.17
C VAL A 8 -1.58 -8.07 -9.03
N ARG A 9 -2.17 -8.66 -10.08
CA ARG A 9 -3.48 -9.34 -10.01
C ARG A 9 -3.50 -10.51 -9.02
N LYS A 10 -2.43 -11.29 -8.95
CA LYS A 10 -2.32 -12.41 -8.00
C LYS A 10 -2.31 -11.88 -6.57
N ALA A 11 -1.47 -10.88 -6.28
CA ALA A 11 -1.39 -10.24 -4.97
C ALA A 11 -2.74 -9.65 -4.53
N ALA A 12 -3.44 -8.95 -5.43
CA ALA A 12 -4.77 -8.40 -5.14
C ALA A 12 -5.79 -9.48 -4.81
N ARG A 13 -5.82 -10.58 -5.58
CA ARG A 13 -6.72 -11.71 -5.32
C ARG A 13 -6.45 -12.32 -3.95
N THR A 14 -5.19 -12.57 -3.63
CA THR A 14 -4.80 -13.17 -2.36
C THR A 14 -5.23 -12.27 -1.19
N ALA A 15 -4.91 -10.97 -1.25
CA ALA A 15 -5.29 -10.03 -0.20
C ALA A 15 -6.81 -9.93 0.01
N ILE A 16 -7.58 -9.87 -1.08
CA ILE A 16 -9.05 -9.83 -1.01
C ILE A 16 -9.62 -11.12 -0.40
N ASN A 17 -9.07 -12.29 -0.76
CA ASN A 17 -9.52 -13.56 -0.21
C ASN A 17 -9.25 -13.65 1.29
N ILE A 18 -8.03 -13.30 1.73
CA ILE A 18 -7.66 -13.26 3.15
C ILE A 18 -8.62 -12.34 3.92
N PHE A 19 -8.83 -11.11 3.44
CA PHE A 19 -9.76 -10.20 4.11
C PHE A 19 -11.18 -10.75 4.16
N ASN A 20 -11.67 -11.36 3.08
CA ASN A 20 -12.99 -11.98 3.06
C ASN A 20 -13.13 -13.13 4.08
N GLU A 21 -12.10 -13.97 4.25
CA GLU A 21 -12.04 -15.03 5.26
C GLU A 21 -12.09 -14.48 6.70
N HIS A 22 -11.53 -13.29 6.91
CA HIS A 22 -11.60 -12.54 8.18
C HIS A 22 -12.88 -11.68 8.34
N GLY A 23 -13.83 -11.77 7.39
CA GLY A 23 -15.07 -11.01 7.39
C GLY A 23 -14.89 -9.51 7.10
N ILE A 24 -13.77 -9.14 6.49
CA ILE A 24 -13.41 -7.79 6.09
C ILE A 24 -13.69 -7.64 4.59
N ASN A 25 -14.68 -6.82 4.28
CA ASN A 25 -15.04 -6.38 2.95
C ASN A 25 -14.09 -5.26 2.51
N CYS A 26 -13.54 -5.42 1.32
CA CYS A 26 -12.76 -4.40 0.64
C CYS A 26 -13.15 -4.33 -0.84
N CYS A 27 -12.81 -3.23 -1.50
CA CYS A 27 -12.92 -3.10 -2.94
C CYS A 27 -11.60 -2.68 -3.56
N LEU A 28 -11.32 -3.24 -4.74
CA LEU A 28 -10.15 -2.90 -5.53
C LEU A 28 -10.36 -1.54 -6.20
N PHE A 29 -9.37 -0.67 -6.05
CA PHE A 29 -9.34 0.65 -6.66
C PHE A 29 -8.01 0.86 -7.41
N GLY A 30 -7.81 2.04 -7.98
CA GLY A 30 -6.52 2.45 -8.52
C GLY A 30 -6.16 1.86 -9.87
N SER A 31 -4.85 1.81 -10.13
CA SER A 31 -4.27 1.46 -11.44
C SER A 31 -4.64 0.05 -11.88
N LEU A 32 -4.63 -0.91 -10.95
CA LEU A 32 -4.99 -2.30 -11.20
C LEU A 32 -6.46 -2.46 -11.57
N ALA A 33 -7.38 -1.81 -10.85
CA ALA A 33 -8.80 -1.83 -11.20
C ALA A 33 -9.01 -1.31 -12.63
N CYS A 34 -8.40 -0.16 -12.94
CA CYS A 34 -8.46 0.44 -14.28
C CYS A 34 -7.96 -0.52 -15.37
N HIS A 35 -6.83 -1.19 -15.12
CA HIS A 35 -6.26 -2.18 -16.04
C HIS A 35 -7.20 -3.37 -16.26
N ILE A 36 -7.85 -3.88 -15.20
CA ILE A 36 -8.83 -4.98 -15.30
C ILE A 36 -10.05 -4.56 -16.14
N TYR A 37 -10.49 -3.31 -16.05
CA TYR A 37 -11.57 -2.75 -16.86
C TYR A 37 -11.18 -2.41 -18.32
N GLY A 38 -10.00 -2.83 -18.77
CA GLY A 38 -9.60 -2.73 -20.17
C GLY A 38 -8.83 -1.47 -20.54
N MET A 39 -8.43 -0.64 -19.57
CA MET A 39 -7.50 0.47 -19.83
C MET A 39 -6.08 -0.07 -20.06
N ARG A 40 -5.69 -0.23 -21.33
CA ARG A 40 -4.41 -0.83 -21.74
C ARG A 40 -3.18 0.07 -21.53
N ASN A 41 -3.36 1.37 -21.30
CA ASN A 41 -2.27 2.35 -21.12
C ASN A 41 -1.90 2.57 -19.65
N ARG A 42 -2.41 1.74 -18.73
CA ARG A 42 -2.07 1.76 -17.31
C ARG A 42 -1.42 0.43 -16.97
N ASP A 43 -0.13 0.46 -16.67
CA ASP A 43 0.56 -0.69 -16.09
C ASP A 43 0.43 -0.59 -14.57
N PRO A 44 -0.23 -1.56 -13.91
CA PRO A 44 -0.36 -1.54 -12.47
C PRO A 44 0.95 -1.96 -11.82
N GLU A 45 1.43 -1.15 -10.89
CA GLU A 45 2.65 -1.42 -10.11
C GLU A 45 2.30 -1.92 -8.70
N ASP A 46 1.12 -1.55 -8.21
CA ASP A 46 0.64 -1.73 -6.84
C ASP A 46 -0.84 -2.15 -6.79
N VAL A 47 -1.28 -2.52 -5.58
CA VAL A 47 -2.66 -2.89 -5.27
C VAL A 47 -3.23 -1.88 -4.28
N ASP A 48 -4.24 -1.13 -4.72
CA ASP A 48 -4.99 -0.22 -3.87
C ASP A 48 -6.31 -0.87 -3.44
N LEU A 49 -6.52 -1.01 -2.13
CA LEU A 49 -7.77 -1.51 -1.55
C LEU A 49 -8.42 -0.44 -0.69
N ILE A 50 -9.73 -0.23 -0.90
CA ILE A 50 -10.56 0.53 0.02
C ILE A 50 -11.22 -0.47 0.96
N ILE A 51 -11.02 -0.29 2.26
CA ILE A 51 -11.62 -1.13 3.29
C ILE A 51 -13.00 -0.58 3.65
N LEU A 52 -14.04 -1.41 3.50
CA LEU A 52 -15.43 -1.01 3.69
C LEU A 52 -15.91 -1.24 5.14
N ASN A 53 -15.36 -2.25 5.81
CA ASN A 53 -15.58 -2.52 7.23
C ASN A 53 -14.29 -3.03 7.88
N ASN A 54 -13.59 -2.18 8.62
CA ASN A 54 -12.32 -2.56 9.23
C ASN A 54 -12.46 -3.46 10.47
N ARG A 55 -13.69 -3.71 10.97
CA ARG A 55 -13.96 -4.49 12.20
C ARG A 55 -13.14 -4.02 13.43
N GLY A 56 -12.79 -2.73 13.49
CA GLY A 56 -11.96 -2.17 14.55
C GLY A 56 -10.45 -2.30 14.33
N ASN A 57 -10.00 -2.89 13.21
CA ASN A 57 -8.60 -2.91 12.81
C ASN A 57 -8.17 -1.54 12.25
N ASP A 58 -6.96 -1.13 12.58
CA ASP A 58 -6.27 -0.04 11.90
C ASP A 58 -5.46 -0.56 10.70
N ALA A 59 -4.79 0.34 9.99
CA ALA A 59 -4.03 -0.03 8.79
C ALA A 59 -2.87 -0.99 9.09
N GLU A 60 -2.22 -0.88 10.25
CA GLU A 60 -1.09 -1.74 10.62
C GLU A 60 -1.58 -3.14 10.99
N SER A 61 -2.69 -3.23 11.72
CA SER A 61 -3.35 -4.50 12.05
C SER A 61 -3.82 -5.23 10.79
N LEU A 62 -4.38 -4.51 9.81
CA LEU A 62 -4.79 -5.09 8.53
C LEU A 62 -3.60 -5.62 7.72
N LYS A 63 -2.47 -4.92 7.73
CA LYS A 63 -1.23 -5.42 7.10
C LYS A 63 -0.71 -6.66 7.83
N GLN A 64 -0.79 -6.69 9.16
CA GLN A 64 -0.35 -7.83 9.95
C GLN A 64 -1.15 -9.09 9.60
N ILE A 65 -2.48 -8.98 9.42
CA ILE A 65 -3.33 -10.10 8.96
C ILE A 65 -2.82 -10.67 7.62
N LEU A 66 -2.43 -9.81 6.67
CA LEU A 66 -1.90 -10.29 5.38
C LEU A 66 -0.58 -11.06 5.54
N VAL A 67 0.31 -10.57 6.41
CA VAL A 67 1.61 -11.20 6.69
C VAL A 67 1.45 -12.52 7.44
N ASP A 68 0.48 -12.61 8.35
CA ASP A 68 0.24 -13.82 9.15
C ASP A 68 -0.37 -14.97 8.33
N GLU A 69 -1.12 -14.65 7.26
CA GLU A 69 -1.87 -15.63 6.47
C GLU A 69 -1.16 -16.11 5.19
N ASP A 70 -0.23 -15.33 4.62
CA ASP A 70 0.49 -15.70 3.40
C ASP A 70 1.95 -15.23 3.43
N ASP A 71 2.88 -16.20 3.38
CA ASP A 71 4.34 -16.00 3.43
C ASP A 71 4.91 -15.13 2.29
N ASN A 72 4.12 -14.81 1.26
CA ASN A 72 4.52 -13.87 0.21
C ASN A 72 4.30 -12.41 0.61
N PHE A 73 3.62 -12.12 1.71
CA PHE A 73 3.50 -10.78 2.27
C PHE A 73 4.54 -10.56 3.37
N PHE A 74 5.18 -9.39 3.34
CA PHE A 74 6.20 -9.03 4.31
C PHE A 74 6.20 -7.51 4.55
N TRP A 75 6.72 -7.12 5.71
CA TRP A 75 6.90 -5.73 6.07
C TRP A 75 8.04 -5.08 5.27
N VAL A 76 7.77 -3.90 4.72
CA VAL A 76 8.80 -3.03 4.16
C VAL A 76 8.98 -1.84 5.09
N ILE A 77 10.14 -1.76 5.73
CA ILE A 77 10.49 -0.59 6.55
C ILE A 77 10.93 0.53 5.62
N HIS A 78 10.12 1.57 5.50
CA HIS A 78 10.52 2.78 4.79
C HIS A 78 11.46 3.60 5.67
N LYS A 79 12.65 3.93 5.15
CA LYS A 79 13.58 4.85 5.81
C LYS A 79 12.93 6.22 5.89
N ILE A 80 12.58 6.66 7.10
CA ILE A 80 12.07 8.00 7.34
C ILE A 80 13.13 8.99 6.84
N ARG A 81 12.76 9.84 5.86
CA ARG A 81 13.62 10.98 5.47
C ARG A 81 13.77 11.86 6.71
N ALA A 82 15.01 12.06 7.14
CA ALA A 82 15.31 13.00 8.23
C ALA A 82 14.62 14.34 7.94
N PRO A 83 14.01 15.00 8.95
CA PRO A 83 13.43 16.30 8.75
C PRO A 83 14.51 17.23 8.19
N HIS A 84 14.17 18.00 7.15
CA HIS A 84 15.00 19.10 6.69
C HIS A 84 15.17 20.08 7.86
N THR A 85 16.26 19.94 8.62
CA THR A 85 16.72 20.97 9.53
C THR A 85 17.14 22.15 8.66
N LYS A 86 16.22 23.12 8.48
CA LYS A 86 16.66 24.47 8.14
C LYS A 86 17.48 24.96 9.33
N CYS A 87 18.80 24.85 9.22
CA CYS A 87 19.69 25.64 10.04
C CYS A 87 19.32 27.11 9.78
N CYS A 88 18.64 27.75 10.74
CA CYS A 88 18.52 29.20 10.74
C CYS A 88 19.95 29.75 10.77
N GLY A 89 20.36 30.30 9.63
CA GLY A 89 21.66 30.92 9.45
C GLY A 89 21.88 32.01 10.49
N THR A 90 23.08 32.00 11.02
CA THR A 90 23.74 33.06 11.77
C THR A 90 23.45 34.44 11.18
N GLY A 91 22.72 35.27 11.93
CA GLY A 91 22.67 36.71 11.72
C GLY A 91 23.52 37.41 12.77
N SER A 92 24.71 37.87 12.38
CA SER A 92 25.49 38.91 13.06
C SER A 92 26.25 39.66 11.97
N PRO A 93 26.74 40.89 12.17
CA PRO A 93 26.22 42.04 12.94
C PRO A 93 25.97 43.24 12.00
N GLY A 94 25.32 44.32 12.44
CA GLY A 94 25.11 45.49 11.58
C GLY A 94 24.66 46.76 12.30
N VAL A 95 25.68 47.57 12.64
CA VAL A 95 25.73 49.03 12.97
C VAL A 95 24.90 49.54 14.15
#